data_AF-A0A6G6Z6V3-F1
#
_entry.id   AF-A0A6G6Z6V3-F1
#
_cell.length_a   1.000
_cell.length_b   1.000
_cell.length_c   1.000
_cell.angle_alpha   90.00
_cell.angle_beta   90.00
_cell.angle_gamma   90.00
#
_symmetry.space_group_name_H-M   'P 1'
#
loop_
_entity.id
_entity.type
_entity.pdbx_description
1 polymer ?
#
loop_
_entity_poly.entity_id
_entity_poly.type
_entity_poly.pdbx_seq_one_letter_code
_entity_poly.pdbx_strand_id
1 'polypeptide(L)'
;MVDRLHLGHSPSTLLMSSAPPSRPLAVRIPDAWLGCAENVVGVLMYEFVAGQVVGINGLINLSNIVFLVAFSVRDVLKLRILAIVGEGLTLPYYYFQDEKLWPPIIWGAAFMIVNAIRIVAIALERRPVVLSDKEEQLYRVAFSSIDKREFLRLVSLARWVDCSPGEIILEKGQHISEAIVVIAGDLEAIISGSSRMALRPGQLIGDVSAYSGLASPVEIVALGPSILAKWDLQHVREFTASRPELRANLLRIVSMDLAAKLRDIASPSLAAE
;
A
#
# COMPACT_ATOMS: atom_id res chain seq x y z
N MET A 1 9.92 -36.17 63.38
CA MET A 1 11.20 -36.76 62.96
C MET A 1 12.06 -35.57 62.50
N VAL A 2 12.51 -34.72 63.43
CA VAL A 2 13.80 -34.78 64.18
C VAL A 2 14.95 -34.65 63.18
N ASP A 3 15.77 -33.60 63.09
CA ASP A 3 16.46 -32.76 64.09
C ASP A 3 16.69 -31.32 63.55
N ARG A 4 16.47 -30.23 64.31
CA ARG A 4 17.38 -29.52 65.27
C ARG A 4 18.73 -29.09 64.71
N LEU A 5 18.99 -27.78 64.77
CA LEU A 5 20.14 -27.21 65.51
C LEU A 5 19.96 -25.70 65.76
N HIS A 6 19.71 -25.39 67.03
CA HIS A 6 19.92 -24.09 67.67
C HIS A 6 21.42 -23.88 67.92
N LEU A 7 21.93 -22.69 67.64
CA LEU A 7 22.99 -21.96 68.37
C LEU A 7 22.89 -20.51 67.87
N GLY A 8 22.89 -19.42 68.64
CA GLY A 8 23.18 -19.13 70.04
C GLY A 8 23.39 -17.61 70.09
N HIS A 9 22.69 -16.93 70.99
CA HIS A 9 22.69 -15.47 71.13
C HIS A 9 23.85 -14.99 72.02
N SER A 10 24.31 -13.76 71.74
CA SER A 10 24.70 -12.72 72.73
C SER A 10 26.19 -12.58 73.16
N PRO A 11 26.58 -11.44 73.78
CA PRO A 11 27.45 -10.44 73.15
C PRO A 11 28.66 -10.06 74.04
N SER A 12 29.63 -9.29 73.51
CA SER A 12 30.65 -8.68 74.38
C SER A 12 31.05 -7.28 73.92
N THR A 13 30.50 -6.33 74.64
CA THR A 13 30.84 -4.91 74.76
C THR A 13 32.30 -4.74 75.16
N LEU A 14 33.05 -3.88 74.47
CA LEU A 14 34.33 -3.34 74.97
C LEU A 14 34.43 -1.84 74.66
N LEU A 15 34.08 -1.07 75.69
CA LEU A 15 34.66 0.18 76.18
C LEU A 15 35.11 1.26 75.18
N MET A 16 34.33 2.36 75.17
CA MET A 16 34.76 3.71 74.79
C MET A 16 35.97 4.15 75.64
N SER A 17 37.07 4.49 74.98
CA SER A 17 38.16 5.30 75.52
C SER A 17 38.18 6.62 74.74
N SER A 18 37.92 7.73 75.41
CA SER A 18 37.89 9.07 74.83
C SER A 18 39.30 9.67 74.77
N ALA A 19 39.86 9.78 73.55
CA ALA A 19 41.03 10.60 73.23
C ALA A 19 40.59 11.99 72.73
N PRO A 20 41.37 13.08 72.97
CA PRO A 20 40.95 14.44 72.62
C PRO A 20 40.97 14.68 71.09
N PRO A 21 40.23 15.67 70.57
CA PRO A 21 40.14 15.88 69.13
C PRO A 21 41.47 16.42 68.59
N SER A 22 42.18 15.59 67.82
CA SER A 22 43.23 16.06 66.92
C SER A 22 42.57 16.84 65.78
N ARG A 23 42.90 18.14 65.65
CA ARG A 23 42.54 18.93 64.48
C ARG A 23 43.00 18.17 63.22
N PRO A 24 42.14 17.90 62.22
CA PRO A 24 42.64 17.40 60.95
C PRO A 24 43.54 18.49 60.35
N LEU A 25 44.77 18.13 59.97
CA LEU A 25 45.54 18.94 59.05
C LEU A 25 44.69 19.11 57.79
N ALA A 26 44.18 20.32 57.55
CA ALA A 26 43.61 20.67 56.27
C ALA A 26 44.75 20.60 55.25
N VAL A 27 44.88 19.46 54.58
CA VAL A 27 45.71 19.31 53.39
C VAL A 27 45.10 20.26 52.35
N ARG A 28 45.67 21.46 52.22
CA ARG A 28 45.33 22.35 51.11
C ARG A 28 45.82 21.67 49.84
N ILE A 29 44.87 21.13 49.08
CA ILE A 29 45.11 20.69 47.71
C ILE A 29 45.46 21.97 46.91
N PRO A 30 46.65 22.06 46.30
CA PRO A 30 47.03 23.26 45.56
C PRO A 30 46.06 23.48 44.39
N ASP A 31 45.64 24.73 44.12
CA ASP A 31 44.67 25.07 43.07
C ASP A 31 45.06 24.56 41.67
N ALA A 32 46.36 24.32 41.43
CA ALA A 32 46.89 23.67 40.23
C ALA A 32 46.35 22.24 40.00
N TRP A 33 45.99 21.51 41.05
CA TRP A 33 45.43 20.16 40.96
C TRP A 33 43.94 20.16 40.59
N LEU A 34 43.18 21.20 40.96
CA LEU A 34 41.77 21.36 40.59
C LEU A 34 41.62 21.62 39.08
N GLY A 35 42.42 22.53 38.51
CA GLY A 35 42.45 22.75 37.06
C GLY A 35 42.99 21.57 36.26
N CYS A 36 43.92 20.79 36.84
CA CYS A 36 44.41 19.54 36.23
C CYS A 36 43.30 18.46 36.23
N ALA A 37 42.55 18.32 37.32
CA ALA A 37 41.44 17.38 37.41
C ALA A 37 40.28 17.72 36.46
N GLU A 38 39.91 18.99 36.32
CA GLU A 38 38.88 19.43 35.36
C GLU A 38 39.32 19.19 33.90
N ASN A 39 40.59 19.45 33.58
CA ASN A 39 41.14 19.14 32.26
C ASN A 39 41.24 17.62 32.00
N VAL A 40 41.58 16.82 33.02
CA VAL A 40 41.62 15.36 32.91
C VAL A 40 40.21 14.78 32.73
N VAL A 41 39.22 15.26 33.49
CA VAL A 41 37.81 14.85 33.33
C VAL A 41 37.28 15.28 31.97
N GLY A 42 37.60 16.51 31.52
CA GLY A 42 37.22 17.00 30.19
C GLY A 42 37.83 16.18 29.05
N VAL A 43 39.12 15.82 29.16
CA VAL A 43 39.81 14.95 28.19
C VAL A 43 39.25 13.54 28.21
N LEU A 44 39.01 12.95 29.38
CA LEU A 44 38.38 11.62 29.50
C LEU A 44 36.96 11.60 28.93
N MET A 45 36.18 12.66 29.18
CA MET A 45 34.83 12.81 28.64
C MET A 45 34.86 13.00 27.11
N TYR A 46 35.80 13.78 26.60
CA TYR A 46 35.99 13.95 25.15
C TYR A 46 36.42 12.64 24.48
N GLU A 47 37.41 11.94 25.01
CA GLU A 47 37.85 10.62 24.52
C GLU A 47 36.72 9.59 24.54
N PHE A 48 35.90 9.59 25.60
CA PHE A 48 34.73 8.73 25.68
C PHE A 48 33.70 9.08 24.60
N VAL A 49 33.29 10.35 24.48
CA VAL A 49 32.30 10.79 23.48
C VAL A 49 32.83 10.59 22.06
N ALA A 50 34.07 10.97 21.79
CA ALA A 50 34.73 10.75 20.51
C ALA A 50 34.80 9.25 20.17
N GLY A 51 35.13 8.41 21.16
CA GLY A 51 35.13 6.95 21.00
C GLY A 51 33.75 6.34 20.77
N GLN A 52 32.66 7.01 21.17
CA GLN A 52 31.28 6.59 20.88
C GLN A 52 30.75 7.11 19.54
N VAL A 53 31.26 8.24 19.05
CA VAL A 53 30.74 8.92 17.85
C VAL A 53 31.60 8.63 16.62
N VAL A 54 32.89 8.35 16.79
CA VAL A 54 33.85 8.16 15.70
C VAL A 54 34.15 6.67 15.50
N GLY A 55 34.40 6.28 14.25
CA GLY A 55 34.73 4.90 13.90
C GLY A 55 33.53 3.95 14.02
N ILE A 56 33.81 2.70 14.38
CA ILE A 56 32.82 1.62 14.34
C ILE A 56 31.71 1.75 15.39
N ASN A 57 32.01 2.38 16.54
CA ASN A 57 31.04 2.69 17.58
C ASN A 57 30.08 3.81 17.14
N GLY A 58 30.55 4.72 16.28
CA GLY A 58 29.69 5.71 15.63
C GLY A 58 28.62 5.07 14.75
N LEU A 59 28.97 3.99 14.03
CA LEU A 59 28.04 3.27 13.15
C LEU A 59 26.90 2.60 13.93
N ILE A 60 27.19 2.00 15.09
CA ILE A 60 26.14 1.38 15.91
C ILE A 60 25.21 2.43 16.55
N ASN A 61 25.75 3.58 16.98
CA ASN A 61 24.93 4.68 17.49
C ASN A 61 24.07 5.31 16.37
N LEU A 62 24.62 5.48 15.18
CA LEU A 62 23.86 5.93 14.00
C LEU A 62 22.77 4.93 13.63
N SER A 63 23.06 3.63 13.67
CA SER A 63 22.06 2.57 13.45
C SER A 63 20.90 2.68 14.45
N ASN A 64 21.19 2.86 15.73
CA ASN A 64 20.17 3.03 16.76
C ASN A 64 19.28 4.25 16.50
N ILE A 65 19.85 5.37 16.05
CA ILE A 65 19.08 6.56 15.64
C ILE A 65 18.18 6.22 14.44
N VAL A 66 18.71 5.52 13.42
CA VAL A 66 17.93 5.08 12.26
C VAL A 66 16.77 4.18 12.70
N PHE A 67 16.97 3.25 13.63
CA PHE A 67 15.89 2.42 14.16
C PHE A 67 14.84 3.23 14.94
N LEU A 68 15.24 4.21 15.75
CA LEU A 68 14.30 5.12 16.42
C LEU A 68 13.43 5.89 15.41
N VAL A 69 14.03 6.37 14.32
CA VAL A 69 13.30 7.00 13.21
C VAL A 69 12.38 5.98 12.54
N ALA A 70 12.86 4.76 12.26
CA ALA A 70 12.07 3.69 11.65
C ALA A 70 10.81 3.37 12.45
N PHE A 71 10.92 3.27 13.78
CA PHE A 71 9.79 3.02 14.68
C PHE A 71 8.83 4.20 14.82
N SER A 72 9.26 5.41 14.45
CA SER A 72 8.43 6.62 14.48
C SER A 72 7.63 6.84 13.18
N VAL A 73 8.03 6.20 12.08
CA VAL A 73 7.40 6.38 10.76
C VAL A 73 6.16 5.49 10.61
N ARG A 74 5.06 6.08 10.11
CA ARG A 74 3.80 5.35 9.83
C ARG A 74 3.78 4.65 8.48
N ASP A 75 4.57 5.12 7.51
CA ASP A 75 4.62 4.52 6.18
C ASP A 75 5.40 3.20 6.21
N VAL A 76 4.73 2.11 5.85
CA VAL A 76 5.31 0.76 5.91
C VAL A 76 6.51 0.61 4.97
N LEU A 77 6.53 1.23 3.80
CA LEU A 77 7.66 1.13 2.87
C LEU A 77 8.90 1.84 3.44
N LYS A 78 8.72 3.07 3.95
CA LYS A 78 9.80 3.83 4.60
C LYS A 78 10.36 3.08 5.80
N LEU A 79 9.50 2.48 6.63
CA LEU A 79 9.91 1.66 7.77
C LEU A 79 10.81 0.49 7.31
N ARG A 80 10.44 -0.25 6.25
CA ARG A 80 11.24 -1.38 5.74
C ARG A 80 12.60 -0.91 5.19
N ILE A 81 12.64 0.20 4.48
CA ILE A 81 13.89 0.77 3.95
C ILE A 81 14.81 1.16 5.11
N LEU A 82 14.29 1.89 6.10
CA LEU A 82 15.05 2.30 7.27
C LEU A 82 15.53 1.10 8.10
N ALA A 83 14.73 0.03 8.21
CA ALA A 83 15.14 -1.20 8.88
C ALA A 83 16.35 -1.85 8.20
N ILE A 84 16.38 -1.92 6.86
CA ILE A 84 17.54 -2.46 6.12
C ILE A 84 18.77 -1.57 6.32
N VAL A 85 18.60 -0.24 6.28
CA VAL A 85 19.70 0.70 6.49
C VAL A 85 20.25 0.58 7.92
N GLY A 86 19.38 0.54 8.92
CA GLY A 86 19.75 0.35 10.33
C GLY A 86 20.55 -0.94 10.53
N GLU A 87 20.03 -2.07 10.03
CA GLU A 87 20.70 -3.36 10.11
C GLU A 87 22.05 -3.35 9.36
N GLY A 88 22.11 -2.76 8.17
CA GLY A 88 23.35 -2.63 7.41
C GLY A 88 24.44 -1.84 8.15
N LEU A 89 24.05 -0.87 8.99
CA LEU A 89 24.97 -0.10 9.83
C LEU A 89 25.44 -0.87 11.07
N THR A 90 24.71 -1.89 11.56
CA THR A 90 25.16 -2.74 12.68
C THR A 90 26.17 -3.80 12.25
N LEU A 91 26.11 -4.26 11.00
CA LEU A 91 26.96 -5.36 10.51
C LEU A 91 28.47 -5.11 10.63
N PRO A 92 29.02 -3.93 10.26
CA PRO A 92 30.43 -3.64 10.48
C PRO A 92 30.81 -3.78 11.95
N TYR A 93 29.98 -3.24 12.86
CA TYR A 93 30.20 -3.30 14.31
C TYR A 93 30.38 -4.73 14.80
N TYR A 94 29.53 -5.66 14.39
CA TYR A 94 29.63 -7.06 14.80
C TYR A 94 30.77 -7.83 14.12
N TYR A 95 31.18 -7.42 12.91
CA TYR A 95 32.19 -8.12 12.12
C TYR A 95 33.62 -7.79 12.54
N PHE A 96 33.90 -6.55 12.96
CA PHE A 96 35.26 -6.10 13.32
C PHE A 96 35.53 -6.11 14.84
N GLN A 97 34.68 -6.76 15.65
CA GLN A 97 35.06 -7.08 17.04
C GLN A 97 36.24 -8.07 17.07
N ASP A 98 37.02 -8.06 18.14
CA ASP A 98 38.13 -9.00 18.36
C ASP A 98 37.68 -10.45 18.18
N GLU A 99 36.50 -10.78 18.74
CA GLU A 99 35.75 -11.98 18.42
C GLU A 99 34.49 -11.63 17.62
N LYS A 100 34.43 -12.14 16.39
CA LYS A 100 33.32 -11.87 15.47
C LYS A 100 32.01 -12.38 16.05
N LEU A 101 31.02 -11.50 16.14
CA LEU A 101 29.69 -11.82 16.62
C LEU A 101 28.84 -12.38 15.46
N TRP A 102 29.05 -13.66 15.15
CA TRP A 102 28.31 -14.35 14.09
C TRP A 102 26.78 -14.38 14.28
N PRO A 103 26.24 -14.64 15.49
CA PRO A 103 24.79 -14.73 15.64
C PRO A 103 24.06 -13.43 15.27
N PRO A 104 24.46 -12.23 15.76
CA PRO A 104 23.87 -10.97 15.29
C PRO A 104 23.98 -10.74 13.78
N ILE A 105 25.12 -11.10 13.16
CA ILE A 105 25.31 -10.96 11.71
C ILE A 105 24.32 -11.82 10.93
N ILE A 106 24.15 -13.09 11.32
CA ILE A 106 23.25 -14.03 10.64
C ILE A 106 21.80 -13.56 10.77
N TRP A 107 21.38 -13.18 11.98
CA TRP A 107 20.03 -12.67 12.21
C TRP A 107 19.78 -11.35 11.49
N GLY A 108 20.74 -10.44 11.48
CA GLY A 108 20.64 -9.19 10.73
C GLY A 108 20.49 -9.41 9.23
N ALA A 109 21.29 -10.30 8.65
CA ALA A 109 21.14 -10.68 7.25
C ALA A 109 19.74 -11.28 6.97
N ALA A 110 19.23 -12.14 7.84
CA ALA A 110 17.88 -12.70 7.71
C ALA A 110 16.79 -11.61 7.75
N PHE A 111 16.88 -10.66 8.70
CA PHE A 111 15.96 -9.53 8.76
C PHE A 111 16.06 -8.64 7.52
N MET A 112 17.26 -8.34 7.03
CA MET A 112 17.44 -7.58 5.79
C MET A 112 16.78 -8.25 4.59
N ILE A 113 16.93 -9.58 4.44
CA ILE A 113 16.30 -10.35 3.37
C ILE A 113 14.77 -10.25 3.43
N VAL A 114 14.19 -10.47 4.62
CA VAL A 114 12.73 -10.37 4.80
C VAL A 114 12.23 -8.97 4.47
N ASN A 115 12.91 -7.93 4.96
CA ASN A 115 12.55 -6.55 4.65
C ASN A 115 12.69 -6.24 3.15
N ALA A 116 13.72 -6.76 2.48
CA ALA A 116 13.92 -6.58 1.04
C ALA A 116 12.79 -7.22 0.21
N ILE A 117 12.39 -8.45 0.54
CA ILE A 117 11.26 -9.12 -0.10
C ILE A 117 9.97 -8.29 0.07
N ARG A 118 9.73 -7.73 1.26
CA ARG A 118 8.56 -6.88 1.53
C ARG A 118 8.60 -5.57 0.75
N ILE A 119 9.77 -4.94 0.61
CA ILE A 119 9.94 -3.76 -0.24
C ILE A 119 9.59 -4.09 -1.69
N VAL A 120 10.12 -5.19 -2.22
CA VAL A 120 9.84 -5.62 -3.60
C VAL A 120 8.34 -5.90 -3.79
N ALA A 121 7.70 -6.60 -2.86
CA ALA A 121 6.26 -6.86 -2.91
C ALA A 121 5.44 -5.55 -2.97
N ILE A 122 5.72 -4.60 -2.06
CA ILE A 122 5.04 -3.29 -2.05
C ILE A 122 5.34 -2.51 -3.32
N ALA A 123 6.58 -2.55 -3.82
CA ALA A 123 6.95 -1.86 -5.05
C ALA A 123 6.22 -2.43 -6.27
N LEU A 124 6.08 -3.75 -6.37
CA LEU A 124 5.28 -4.42 -7.40
C LEU A 124 3.79 -4.07 -7.28
N GLU A 125 3.25 -4.02 -6.06
CA GLU A 125 1.89 -3.56 -5.77
C GLU A 125 1.68 -2.07 -6.03
N ARG A 126 2.72 -1.24 -6.08
CA ARG A 126 2.61 0.21 -6.35
C ARG A 126 2.98 0.59 -7.78
N ARG A 127 3.36 -0.37 -8.63
CA ARG A 127 3.72 -0.05 -10.03
C ARG A 127 2.55 0.68 -10.73
N PRO A 128 2.83 1.82 -11.37
CA PRO A 128 1.82 2.54 -12.13
C PRO A 128 1.33 1.65 -13.26
N VAL A 129 0.02 1.51 -13.33
CA VAL A 129 -0.66 0.79 -14.40
C VAL A 129 -0.67 1.68 -15.64
N VAL A 130 0.04 1.26 -16.68
CA VAL A 130 0.05 1.94 -17.98
C VAL A 130 -1.05 1.30 -18.83
N LEU A 131 -2.05 2.09 -19.20
CA LEU A 131 -3.08 1.70 -20.18
C LEU A 131 -2.58 2.08 -21.58
N SER A 132 -2.87 1.25 -22.57
CA SER A 132 -2.78 1.64 -23.98
C SER A 132 -3.80 2.74 -24.30
N ASP A 133 -3.64 3.45 -25.42
CA ASP A 133 -4.54 4.55 -25.79
C ASP A 133 -6.01 4.11 -25.88
N LYS A 134 -6.29 2.92 -26.44
CA LYS A 134 -7.64 2.34 -26.51
C LYS A 134 -8.20 2.00 -25.13
N GLU A 135 -7.38 1.42 -24.25
CA GLU A 135 -7.76 1.11 -22.86
C GLU A 135 -8.01 2.37 -22.03
N GLU A 136 -7.17 3.39 -22.15
CA GLU A 136 -7.32 4.67 -21.44
C GLU A 136 -8.57 5.41 -21.91
N GLN A 137 -8.91 5.33 -23.21
CA GLN A 137 -10.15 5.87 -23.72
C GLN A 137 -11.38 5.17 -23.13
N LEU A 138 -11.42 3.84 -23.18
CA LEU A 138 -12.51 3.06 -22.57
C LEU A 138 -12.63 3.33 -21.06
N TYR A 139 -11.49 3.40 -20.36
CA TYR A 139 -11.44 3.75 -18.95
C TYR A 139 -12.09 5.10 -18.69
N ARG A 140 -11.70 6.13 -19.46
CA ARG A 140 -12.20 7.49 -19.31
C ARG A 140 -13.71 7.60 -19.53
N VAL A 141 -14.26 6.91 -20.53
CA VAL A 141 -15.67 7.07 -20.91
C VAL A 141 -16.64 6.24 -20.08
N ALA A 142 -16.24 5.05 -19.59
CA ALA A 142 -17.17 4.12 -18.92
C ALA A 142 -16.71 3.66 -17.53
N PHE A 143 -15.40 3.59 -17.26
CA PHE A 143 -14.87 2.88 -16.09
C PHE A 143 -14.01 3.75 -15.14
N SER A 144 -14.10 5.08 -15.26
CA SER A 144 -13.29 6.05 -14.49
C SER A 144 -13.48 5.99 -12.97
N SER A 145 -14.51 5.26 -12.54
CA SER A 145 -14.87 5.07 -11.14
C SER A 145 -14.42 3.71 -10.57
N ILE A 146 -13.68 2.92 -11.34
CA ILE A 146 -12.99 1.69 -10.92
C ILE A 146 -11.49 1.99 -10.77
N ASP A 147 -10.80 1.31 -9.85
CA ASP A 147 -9.33 1.37 -9.79
C ASP A 147 -8.70 0.92 -11.12
N LYS A 148 -7.65 1.63 -11.59
CA LYS A 148 -7.01 1.35 -12.89
C LYS A 148 -6.50 -0.09 -13.00
N ARG A 149 -6.04 -0.70 -11.91
CA ARG A 149 -5.54 -2.08 -11.92
C ARG A 149 -6.67 -3.09 -12.02
N GLU A 150 -7.78 -2.84 -11.34
CA GLU A 150 -8.97 -3.67 -11.47
C GLU A 150 -9.55 -3.58 -12.89
N PHE A 151 -9.63 -2.37 -13.45
CA PHE A 151 -10.02 -2.15 -14.83
C PHE A 151 -9.10 -2.90 -15.80
N LEU A 152 -7.77 -2.88 -15.61
CA LEU A 152 -6.84 -3.62 -16.46
C LEU A 152 -7.15 -5.13 -16.51
N ARG A 153 -7.51 -5.72 -15.37
CA ARG A 153 -7.86 -7.14 -15.30
C ARG A 153 -9.20 -7.43 -15.97
N LEU A 154 -10.13 -6.48 -15.94
CA LEU A 154 -11.41 -6.59 -16.63
C LEU A 154 -11.25 -6.42 -18.15
N VAL A 155 -10.50 -5.41 -18.59
CA VAL A 155 -10.31 -5.10 -20.01
C VAL A 155 -9.45 -6.17 -20.70
N SER A 156 -8.61 -6.91 -19.96
CA SER A 156 -7.91 -8.07 -20.52
C SER A 156 -8.84 -9.20 -20.99
N LEU A 157 -10.11 -9.20 -20.56
CA LEU A 157 -11.14 -10.13 -21.02
C LEU A 157 -11.96 -9.57 -22.19
N ALA A 158 -11.73 -8.30 -22.57
CA ALA A 158 -12.49 -7.62 -23.60
C ALA A 158 -12.02 -8.02 -24.99
N ARG A 159 -12.98 -8.17 -25.90
CA ARG A 159 -12.74 -8.18 -27.34
C ARG A 159 -13.00 -6.79 -27.90
N TRP A 160 -12.04 -6.28 -28.65
CA TRP A 160 -12.15 -5.00 -29.35
C TRP A 160 -12.74 -5.25 -30.74
N VAL A 161 -13.76 -4.49 -31.11
CA VAL A 161 -14.47 -4.63 -32.38
C VAL A 161 -14.54 -3.26 -33.05
N ASP A 162 -14.00 -3.18 -34.26
CA ASP A 162 -14.15 -2.03 -35.14
C ASP A 162 -15.32 -2.31 -36.09
N CYS A 163 -16.31 -1.41 -36.12
CA CYS A 163 -17.53 -1.55 -36.91
C CYS A 163 -17.55 -0.58 -38.10
N SER A 164 -18.08 -1.05 -39.22
CA SER A 164 -18.28 -0.24 -40.42
C SER A 164 -19.66 0.42 -40.46
N PRO A 165 -19.84 1.54 -41.18
CA PRO A 165 -21.16 2.14 -41.38
C PRO A 165 -22.16 1.14 -41.96
N GLY A 166 -23.36 1.10 -41.40
CA GLY A 166 -24.46 0.19 -41.78
C GLY A 166 -24.39 -1.20 -41.12
N GLU A 167 -23.33 -1.51 -40.38
CA GLU A 167 -23.22 -2.78 -39.65
C GLU A 167 -24.23 -2.81 -38.49
N ILE A 168 -24.89 -3.96 -38.30
CA ILE A 168 -25.84 -4.18 -37.20
C ILE A 168 -25.09 -4.79 -36.02
N ILE A 169 -25.08 -4.09 -34.88
CA ILE A 169 -24.37 -4.48 -33.67
C ILE A 169 -25.24 -5.41 -32.82
N LEU A 170 -26.54 -5.12 -32.80
CA LEU A 170 -27.53 -5.86 -32.03
C LEU A 170 -28.85 -5.89 -32.81
N GLU A 171 -29.38 -7.08 -33.06
CA GLU A 171 -30.66 -7.24 -33.73
C GLU A 171 -31.82 -7.18 -32.74
N LYS A 172 -32.95 -6.65 -33.19
CA LYS A 172 -34.20 -6.71 -32.41
C LYS A 172 -34.62 -8.16 -32.22
N GLY A 173 -34.94 -8.53 -30.98
CA GLY A 173 -35.32 -9.90 -30.62
C GLY A 173 -34.13 -10.82 -30.32
N GLN A 174 -32.89 -10.34 -30.42
CA GLN A 174 -31.71 -11.11 -30.07
C GLN A 174 -31.55 -11.21 -28.55
N HIS A 175 -31.21 -12.40 -28.04
CA HIS A 175 -30.81 -12.58 -26.65
C HIS A 175 -29.38 -12.09 -26.42
N ILE A 176 -29.17 -11.36 -25.32
CA ILE A 176 -27.86 -10.80 -24.98
C ILE A 176 -27.03 -11.83 -24.21
N SER A 177 -25.93 -12.26 -24.84
CA SER A 177 -24.87 -13.04 -24.19
C SER A 177 -23.61 -12.21 -23.91
N GLU A 178 -23.53 -11.00 -24.48
CA GLU A 178 -22.35 -10.13 -24.39
C GLU A 178 -22.69 -8.77 -23.77
N ALA A 179 -21.85 -8.28 -22.87
CA ALA A 179 -21.85 -6.87 -22.48
C ALA A 179 -21.06 -6.07 -23.52
N ILE A 180 -21.62 -4.99 -24.04
CA ILE A 180 -21.00 -4.18 -25.08
C ILE A 180 -20.93 -2.73 -24.58
N VAL A 181 -19.79 -2.07 -24.80
CA VAL A 181 -19.58 -0.64 -24.45
C VAL A 181 -19.12 0.11 -25.69
N VAL A 182 -19.72 1.28 -25.91
CA VAL A 182 -19.33 2.20 -26.97
C VAL A 182 -18.10 2.99 -26.54
N ILE A 183 -16.99 2.89 -27.29
CA ILE A 183 -15.76 3.66 -26.99
C ILE A 183 -15.71 4.94 -27.82
N ALA A 184 -16.08 4.84 -29.10
CA ALA A 184 -16.09 5.92 -30.08
C ALA A 184 -16.99 5.57 -31.25
N GLY A 185 -17.44 6.60 -31.97
CA GLY A 185 -18.26 6.47 -33.18
C GLY A 185 -19.72 6.80 -32.95
N ASP A 186 -20.47 6.78 -34.06
CA ASP A 186 -21.87 7.14 -34.12
C ASP A 186 -22.71 5.89 -34.29
N LEU A 187 -23.51 5.56 -33.28
CA LEU A 187 -24.41 4.42 -33.25
C LEU A 187 -25.84 4.91 -32.99
N GLU A 188 -26.81 4.23 -33.58
CA GLU A 188 -28.22 4.56 -33.43
C GLU A 188 -29.01 3.35 -32.96
N ALA A 189 -29.78 3.52 -31.89
CA ALA A 189 -30.79 2.57 -31.44
C ALA A 189 -32.13 2.88 -32.11
N ILE A 190 -32.68 1.89 -32.80
CA ILE A 190 -33.97 1.94 -33.47
C ILE A 190 -34.99 1.23 -32.57
N ILE A 191 -35.90 2.02 -31.99
CA ILE A 191 -36.96 1.55 -31.10
C ILE A 191 -38.23 1.32 -31.92
N SER A 192 -38.99 0.29 -31.56
CA SER A 192 -40.30 0.00 -32.17
C SER A 192 -41.20 1.24 -32.18
N GLY A 193 -41.66 1.67 -33.37
CA GLY A 193 -42.46 2.90 -33.53
C GLY A 193 -41.73 4.10 -34.14
N SER A 194 -40.57 3.89 -34.79
CA SER A 194 -39.79 4.91 -35.52
C SER A 194 -38.99 5.89 -34.66
N SER A 195 -38.93 5.69 -33.34
CA SER A 195 -38.06 6.49 -32.49
C SER A 195 -36.61 6.03 -32.63
N ARG A 196 -35.72 6.98 -32.89
CA ARG A 196 -34.28 6.77 -33.07
C ARG A 196 -33.53 7.52 -31.99
N MET A 197 -32.60 6.84 -31.33
CA MET A 197 -31.81 7.41 -30.25
C MET A 197 -30.33 7.18 -30.53
N ALA A 198 -29.55 8.26 -30.61
CA ALA A 198 -28.11 8.18 -30.75
C ALA A 198 -27.47 7.67 -29.46
N LEU A 199 -26.56 6.69 -29.57
CA LEU A 199 -25.75 6.23 -28.45
C LEU A 199 -24.48 7.07 -28.32
N ARG A 200 -24.09 7.33 -27.08
CA ARG A 200 -22.90 8.14 -26.75
C ARG A 200 -21.74 7.25 -26.29
N PRO A 201 -20.50 7.68 -26.50
CA PRO A 201 -19.33 7.05 -25.88
C PRO A 201 -19.53 6.87 -24.37
N GLY A 202 -19.21 5.68 -23.86
CA GLY A 202 -19.38 5.30 -22.47
C GLY A 202 -20.68 4.56 -22.16
N GLN A 203 -21.68 4.61 -23.05
CA GLN A 203 -22.94 3.89 -22.84
C GLN A 203 -22.76 2.38 -23.03
N LEU A 204 -23.48 1.61 -22.22
CA LEU A 204 -23.58 0.17 -22.39
C LEU A 204 -24.62 -0.16 -23.47
N ILE A 205 -24.49 -1.30 -24.11
CA ILE A 205 -25.46 -1.85 -25.06
C ILE A 205 -25.95 -3.19 -24.51
N GLY A 206 -27.27 -3.40 -24.56
CA GLY A 206 -27.90 -4.65 -24.14
C GLY A 206 -27.98 -4.86 -22.62
N ASP A 207 -27.62 -3.85 -21.82
CA ASP A 207 -27.71 -3.83 -20.36
C ASP A 207 -29.13 -4.11 -19.82
N VAL A 208 -30.17 -3.48 -20.40
CA VAL A 208 -31.58 -3.71 -20.03
C VAL A 208 -31.96 -5.18 -20.26
N SER A 209 -31.59 -5.74 -21.41
CA SER A 209 -31.88 -7.12 -21.78
C SER A 209 -31.05 -8.13 -20.99
N ALA A 210 -29.78 -7.81 -20.70
CA ALA A 210 -28.92 -8.62 -19.84
C ALA A 210 -29.45 -8.68 -18.40
N TYR A 211 -30.02 -7.59 -17.90
CA TYR A 211 -30.62 -7.53 -16.56
C TYR A 211 -32.01 -8.19 -16.50
N SER A 212 -32.88 -7.91 -17.47
CA SER A 212 -34.26 -8.43 -17.50
C SER A 212 -34.36 -9.88 -17.98
N GLY A 213 -33.33 -10.40 -18.67
CA GLY A 213 -33.36 -11.70 -19.34
C GLY A 213 -34.20 -11.74 -20.61
N LEU A 214 -34.84 -10.63 -20.98
CA LEU A 214 -35.65 -10.52 -22.18
C LEU A 214 -34.79 -10.24 -23.41
N ALA A 215 -35.29 -10.66 -24.58
CA ALA A 215 -34.69 -10.33 -25.86
C ALA A 215 -34.60 -8.81 -26.08
N SER A 216 -33.64 -8.36 -26.91
CA SER A 216 -33.45 -6.94 -27.20
C SER A 216 -34.71 -6.30 -27.79
N PRO A 217 -35.27 -5.24 -27.17
CA PRO A 217 -36.43 -4.53 -27.72
C PRO A 217 -36.06 -3.58 -28.86
N VAL A 218 -34.76 -3.36 -29.09
CA VAL A 218 -34.20 -2.39 -30.02
C VAL A 218 -33.20 -3.05 -30.97
N GLU A 219 -33.07 -2.47 -32.16
CA GLU A 219 -31.97 -2.76 -33.08
C GLU A 219 -30.92 -1.66 -32.96
N ILE A 220 -29.64 -1.98 -33.04
CA ILE A 220 -28.55 -1.01 -32.97
C ILE A 220 -27.67 -1.12 -34.20
N VAL A 221 -27.47 0.01 -34.89
CA VAL A 221 -26.73 0.09 -36.15
C VAL A 221 -25.65 1.15 -36.05
N ALA A 222 -24.48 0.89 -36.64
CA ALA A 222 -23.41 1.88 -36.79
C ALA A 222 -23.78 2.85 -37.92
N LEU A 223 -23.84 4.16 -37.63
CA LEU A 223 -24.00 5.19 -38.65
C LEU A 223 -22.66 5.59 -39.27
N GLY A 224 -21.58 5.44 -38.52
CA GLY A 224 -20.21 5.75 -38.93
C GLY A 224 -19.20 4.72 -38.40
N PRO A 225 -17.91 4.86 -38.74
CA PRO A 225 -16.85 4.04 -38.17
C PRO A 225 -16.88 4.11 -36.64
N SER A 226 -17.00 2.95 -35.99
CA SER A 226 -17.22 2.87 -34.54
C SER A 226 -16.30 1.84 -33.89
N ILE A 227 -15.94 2.07 -32.63
CA ILE A 227 -15.08 1.18 -31.85
C ILE A 227 -15.85 0.74 -30.61
N LEU A 228 -15.96 -0.56 -30.41
CA LEU A 228 -16.68 -1.19 -29.32
C LEU A 228 -15.75 -2.11 -28.52
N ALA A 229 -16.01 -2.22 -27.22
CA ALA A 229 -15.48 -3.30 -26.40
C ALA A 229 -16.61 -4.25 -26.05
N LYS A 230 -16.39 -5.55 -26.25
CA LYS A 230 -17.33 -6.62 -25.96
C LYS A 230 -16.76 -7.56 -24.90
N TRP A 231 -17.59 -7.97 -23.96
CA TRP A 231 -17.27 -8.98 -22.97
C TRP A 231 -18.32 -10.08 -23.00
N ASP A 232 -17.89 -11.33 -22.86
CA ASP A 232 -18.80 -12.42 -22.59
C ASP A 232 -19.37 -12.30 -21.16
N LEU A 233 -20.70 -12.28 -21.03
CA LEU A 233 -21.35 -12.10 -19.73
C LEU A 233 -21.09 -13.26 -18.76
N GLN A 234 -20.91 -14.49 -19.27
CA GLN A 234 -20.56 -15.63 -18.43
C GLN A 234 -19.15 -15.47 -17.88
N HIS A 235 -18.16 -15.14 -18.72
CA HIS A 235 -16.79 -14.92 -18.28
C HIS A 235 -16.68 -13.75 -17.28
N VAL A 236 -17.41 -12.65 -17.49
CA VAL A 236 -17.43 -11.53 -16.52
C VAL A 236 -18.02 -11.97 -15.18
N ARG A 237 -19.10 -12.76 -15.18
CA ARG A 237 -19.70 -13.29 -13.95
C ARG A 237 -18.75 -14.21 -13.19
N GLU A 238 -18.10 -15.14 -13.88
CA GLU A 238 -17.10 -16.03 -13.28
C GLU A 238 -15.90 -15.25 -12.74
N PHE A 239 -15.40 -14.28 -13.50
CA PHE A 239 -14.28 -13.43 -13.10
C PHE A 239 -14.58 -12.58 -11.86
N THR A 240 -15.82 -12.10 -11.72
CA THR A 240 -16.24 -11.24 -10.61
C THR A 240 -16.73 -12.02 -9.38
N ALA A 241 -16.95 -13.33 -9.48
CA ALA A 241 -17.49 -14.16 -8.39
C ALA A 241 -16.64 -14.10 -7.11
N SER A 242 -15.31 -14.09 -7.24
CA SER A 242 -14.37 -13.99 -6.12
C SER A 242 -13.95 -12.56 -5.78
N ARG A 243 -14.58 -11.54 -6.37
CA ARG A 243 -14.18 -10.12 -6.30
C ARG A 243 -15.38 -9.21 -5.96
N PRO A 244 -15.80 -9.15 -4.69
CA PRO A 244 -17.03 -8.45 -4.30
C PRO A 244 -16.99 -6.94 -4.56
N GLU A 245 -15.84 -6.29 -4.37
CA GLU A 245 -15.66 -4.85 -4.64
C GLU A 245 -15.83 -4.52 -6.13
N LEU A 246 -15.14 -5.27 -7.00
CA LEU A 246 -15.28 -5.12 -8.45
C LEU A 246 -16.73 -5.35 -8.90
N ARG A 247 -17.40 -6.37 -8.34
CA ARG A 247 -18.81 -6.65 -8.65
C ARG A 247 -19.73 -5.48 -8.27
N ALA A 248 -19.53 -4.89 -7.09
CA ALA A 248 -20.29 -3.72 -6.65
C ALA A 248 -20.05 -2.50 -7.56
N ASN A 249 -18.80 -2.27 -7.97
CA ASN A 249 -18.45 -1.20 -8.90
C ASN A 249 -19.09 -1.37 -10.28
N LEU A 250 -19.09 -2.59 -10.83
CA LEU A 250 -19.75 -2.89 -12.11
C LEU A 250 -21.26 -2.71 -12.03
N LEU A 251 -21.90 -3.18 -10.95
CA LEU A 251 -23.33 -2.97 -10.75
C LEU A 251 -23.67 -1.47 -10.72
N ARG A 252 -22.85 -0.65 -10.05
CA ARG A 252 -23.04 0.80 -10.02
C ARG A 252 -22.95 1.42 -11.41
N ILE A 253 -21.99 1.00 -12.25
CA ILE A 253 -21.86 1.48 -13.64
C ILE A 253 -23.12 1.15 -14.44
N VAL A 254 -23.58 -0.10 -14.38
CA VAL A 254 -24.81 -0.54 -15.05
C VAL A 254 -26.02 0.25 -14.56
N SER A 255 -26.18 0.43 -13.25
CA SER A 255 -27.28 1.21 -12.69
C SER A 255 -27.28 2.67 -13.13
N MET A 256 -26.10 3.30 -13.20
CA MET A 256 -25.97 4.69 -13.66
C MET A 256 -26.34 4.83 -15.14
N ASP A 257 -25.93 3.87 -15.98
CA ASP A 257 -26.25 3.87 -17.40
C ASP A 257 -27.75 3.63 -17.66
N LEU A 258 -28.36 2.65 -16.97
CA LEU A 258 -29.80 2.42 -17.00
C LEU A 258 -30.59 3.66 -16.59
N ALA A 259 -30.17 4.34 -15.51
CA ALA A 259 -30.82 5.58 -15.06
C ALA A 259 -30.66 6.73 -16.06
N ALA A 260 -29.55 6.81 -16.80
CA ALA A 260 -29.37 7.77 -17.87
C ALA A 260 -30.34 7.49 -19.04
N LYS A 261 -30.42 6.24 -19.49
CA LYS A 261 -31.33 5.81 -20.57
C LYS A 261 -32.80 6.03 -20.22
N LEU A 262 -33.22 5.72 -19.00
CA LEU A 262 -34.59 5.95 -18.56
C LEU A 262 -34.97 7.44 -18.60
N ARG A 263 -34.05 8.34 -18.21
CA ARG A 263 -34.26 9.78 -18.34
C ARG A 263 -34.37 10.19 -19.80
N ASP A 264 -33.51 9.68 -20.67
CA ASP A 264 -33.54 10.00 -22.10
C ASP A 264 -34.83 9.50 -22.77
N ILE A 265 -35.41 8.38 -22.32
CA ILE A 265 -36.70 7.85 -22.80
C ILE A 265 -37.88 8.66 -22.26
N ALA A 266 -37.84 9.11 -21.00
CA ALA A 266 -38.92 9.88 -20.38
C ALA A 266 -38.94 11.36 -20.79
N SER A 267 -37.81 11.90 -21.24
CA SER A 267 -37.68 13.31 -21.66
C SER A 267 -38.52 13.69 -22.89
N PRO A 268 -38.62 12.88 -23.97
CA PRO A 268 -39.51 13.17 -25.10
C PRO A 268 -41.00 13.20 -24.72
N SER A 269 -41.44 12.46 -23.70
CA SER A 269 -42.86 12.42 -23.30
C SER A 269 -43.33 13.63 -22.48
N LEU A 270 -42.42 14.40 -21.87
CA LEU A 270 -42.76 15.57 -21.03
C LEU A 270 -42.87 16.89 -21.81
N ALA A 271 -42.53 16.91 -23.09
CA ALA A 271 -42.69 18.08 -23.96
C ALA A 271 -44.02 18.07 -24.74
N ALA A 272 -44.89 17.09 -24.47
CA ALA A 272 -46.16 16.86 -25.18
C ALA A 272 -47.41 16.96 -24.28
N GLU A 273 -47.27 17.47 -23.04
CA GLU A 273 -48.40 17.91 -22.18
C GLU A 273 -48.42 19.44 -22.08
#